data_AF-A0AAW5NWN1-F1
#
_entry.id   AF-A0AAW5NWN1-F1
#
_cell.length_a   1.000
_cell.length_b   1.000
_cell.length_c   1.000
_cell.angle_alpha   90.00
_cell.angle_beta   90.00
_cell.angle_gamma   90.00
#
_symmetry.space_group_name_H-M   'P 1'
#
loop_
_entity.id
_entity.type
_entity.pdbx_description
1 polymer ?
#
loop_
_entity_poly.entity_id
_entity_poly.type
_entity_poly.pdbx_seq_one_letter_code
_entity_poly.pdbx_strand_id
1 'polypeptide(L)'
;MKAFKFISQLVLLLICTTACSEYDDGELWDKVNSLDDRVTSIEKQLKALNDDITSISAIVGVLQSRLYLTNVTASGEDYVLTFSDGSRVIISDGKDGVDGKDAPVINVRYYNGRYYWVQTINGETTWLNDVNGNKIPASGMDAVTPLLKADSDGYWIISYDNGYTYSKLLDENGKAIKASGKDGDSFFESVEVTEDELRIVLKDGTEIVIPLGEQSPYRAVNLGLSVKWASFNLGATASSEQGGYYLWGDVANSGIMPNYVAPNIDNICGTKYDIVRATWGGTWRLPNKAEQIDLIKKCTWTRATVNGVSGMKVTGGNGNSIFLPSTGYELPASGPIGTTQIMDKSSGYYWTGESYSDTYGRFGYVFYYNSTSYYYNGSWNASMVKMAIRPVKE
;
A
#
# COMPACT_ATOMS: atom_id res chain seq x y z
N MET A 1 13.90 -83.53 55.90
CA MET A 1 14.52 -83.09 54.63
C MET A 1 13.55 -82.60 53.56
N LYS A 2 12.32 -83.14 53.42
CA LYS A 2 11.34 -82.64 52.43
C LYS A 2 10.85 -81.21 52.70
N ALA A 3 10.66 -80.83 53.97
CA ALA A 3 10.23 -79.48 54.35
C ALA A 3 11.26 -78.37 54.05
N PHE A 4 12.57 -78.69 54.14
CA PHE A 4 13.64 -77.70 53.93
C PHE A 4 13.87 -77.37 52.45
N LYS A 5 13.65 -78.34 51.54
CA LYS A 5 13.64 -78.10 50.08
C LYS A 5 12.45 -77.22 49.66
N PHE A 6 11.29 -77.43 50.28
CA PHE A 6 10.09 -76.62 50.00
C PHE A 6 10.27 -75.16 50.44
N ILE A 7 10.85 -74.93 51.62
CA ILE A 7 11.12 -73.58 52.14
C ILE A 7 12.20 -72.87 51.32
N SER A 8 13.26 -73.58 50.92
CA SER A 8 14.30 -73.04 50.03
C SER A 8 13.77 -72.66 48.65
N GLN A 9 12.87 -73.47 48.06
CA GLN A 9 12.22 -73.13 46.78
C GLN A 9 11.20 -72.01 46.92
N LEU A 10 10.51 -71.88 48.07
CA LEU A 10 9.58 -70.77 48.33
C LEU A 10 10.32 -69.44 48.52
N VAL A 11 11.45 -69.45 49.22
CA VAL A 11 12.27 -68.25 49.47
C VAL A 11 12.98 -67.79 48.19
N LEU A 12 13.43 -68.70 47.32
CA LEU A 12 14.01 -68.35 46.03
C LEU A 12 12.95 -67.80 45.05
N LEU A 13 11.70 -68.29 45.10
CA LEU A 13 10.59 -67.76 44.31
C LEU A 13 10.18 -66.35 44.79
N LEU A 14 10.21 -66.08 46.10
CA LEU A 14 9.92 -64.76 46.67
C LEU A 14 11.01 -63.71 46.38
N ILE A 15 12.27 -64.12 46.24
CA ILE A 15 13.38 -63.20 45.88
C ILE A 15 13.37 -62.87 44.38
N CYS A 16 12.87 -63.76 43.52
CA CYS A 16 12.67 -63.46 42.10
C CYS A 16 11.49 -62.48 41.86
N THR A 17 10.49 -62.42 42.76
CA THR A 17 9.37 -61.47 42.63
C THR A 17 9.68 -60.08 43.15
N THR A 18 10.73 -59.88 43.95
CA THR A 18 11.14 -58.56 44.44
C THR A 18 12.25 -57.90 43.61
N ALA A 19 12.85 -58.65 42.67
CA ALA A 19 13.81 -58.12 41.70
C ALA A 19 13.16 -57.63 40.39
N CYS A 20 11.86 -57.87 40.19
CA CYS A 20 11.03 -57.13 39.23
C CYS A 20 10.22 -56.08 39.96
N SER A 21 10.87 -55.10 40.60
CA SER A 21 10.24 -53.78 40.60
C SER A 21 10.31 -53.33 39.14
N GLU A 22 9.21 -53.52 38.40
CA GLU A 22 9.04 -52.92 37.08
C GLU A 22 9.52 -51.47 37.19
N TYR A 23 10.50 -51.10 36.36
CA TYR A 23 11.03 -49.74 36.35
C TYR A 23 9.85 -48.83 36.00
N ASP A 24 9.32 -48.11 36.99
CA ASP A 24 8.18 -47.21 36.85
C ASP A 24 8.64 -45.96 36.09
N ASP A 25 8.70 -46.11 34.76
CA ASP A 25 9.02 -45.06 33.81
C ASP A 25 7.78 -44.29 33.36
N GLY A 26 6.63 -44.50 33.99
CA GLY A 26 5.38 -43.79 33.68
C GLY A 26 5.56 -42.28 33.73
N GLU A 27 6.22 -41.75 34.77
CA GLU A 27 6.51 -40.31 34.88
C GLU A 27 7.44 -39.81 33.75
N LEU A 28 8.35 -40.67 33.27
CA LEU A 28 9.26 -40.33 32.18
C LEU A 28 8.51 -40.30 30.84
N TRP A 29 7.65 -41.30 30.59
CA TRP A 29 6.80 -41.37 29.40
C TRP A 29 5.77 -40.25 29.36
N ASP A 30 5.17 -39.87 30.50
CA ASP A 30 4.27 -38.72 30.59
C ASP A 30 4.99 -37.41 30.21
N LYS A 31 6.23 -37.23 30.66
CA LYS A 31 7.06 -36.07 30.27
C LYS A 31 7.44 -36.10 28.79
N VAL A 32 7.77 -37.29 28.25
CA VAL A 32 8.13 -37.47 26.84
C VAL A 32 6.94 -37.20 25.93
N ASN A 33 5.76 -37.75 26.23
CA ASN A 33 4.53 -37.50 25.48
C ASN A 33 4.13 -36.02 25.56
N SER A 34 4.26 -35.40 26.74
CA SER A 34 4.04 -33.96 26.88
C SER A 34 5.01 -33.12 26.05
N LEU A 35 6.26 -33.57 25.85
CA LEU A 35 7.22 -32.89 24.97
C LEU A 35 6.85 -33.06 23.49
N ASP A 36 6.43 -34.26 23.07
CA ASP A 36 6.00 -34.56 21.70
C ASP A 36 4.78 -33.70 21.29
N ASP A 37 3.78 -33.60 22.18
CA ASP A 37 2.61 -32.73 21.98
C ASP A 37 3.01 -31.26 21.85
N ARG A 38 3.95 -30.79 22.68
CA ARG A 38 4.46 -29.41 22.64
C ARG A 38 5.24 -29.13 21.36
N VAL A 39 6.07 -30.06 20.90
CA VAL A 39 6.84 -29.94 19.65
C VAL A 39 5.88 -29.86 18.46
N THR A 40 4.92 -30.78 18.37
CA THR A 40 3.91 -30.80 17.31
C THR A 40 3.11 -29.50 17.25
N SER A 41 2.73 -28.96 18.42
CA SER A 41 2.04 -27.66 18.50
C SER A 41 2.92 -26.50 18.01
N ILE A 42 4.19 -26.42 18.45
CA ILE A 42 5.13 -25.38 18.02
C ILE A 42 5.40 -25.47 16.51
N GLU A 43 5.53 -26.66 15.94
CA GLU A 43 5.73 -26.84 14.50
C GLU A 43 4.52 -26.36 13.68
N LYS A 44 3.30 -26.69 14.13
CA LYS A 44 2.07 -26.22 13.48
C LYS A 44 1.92 -24.70 13.57
N GLN A 45 2.20 -24.12 14.74
CA GLN A 45 2.23 -22.66 14.94
C GLN A 45 3.26 -22.02 14.03
N LEU A 46 4.48 -22.55 13.99
CA LEU A 46 5.55 -21.99 13.16
C LEU A 46 5.20 -21.96 11.68
N LYS A 47 4.55 -23.02 11.20
CA LYS A 47 4.05 -23.06 9.83
C LYS A 47 3.01 -21.96 9.59
N ALA A 48 2.02 -21.81 10.47
CA ALA A 48 1.01 -20.77 10.35
C ALA A 48 1.63 -19.37 10.37
N LEU A 49 2.49 -19.06 11.34
CA LEU A 49 3.15 -17.75 11.46
C LEU A 49 3.96 -17.40 10.19
N ASN A 50 4.71 -18.36 9.64
CA ASN A 50 5.51 -18.12 8.43
C ASN A 50 4.64 -18.01 7.16
N ASP A 51 3.54 -18.74 7.08
CA ASP A 51 2.55 -18.60 5.99
C ASP A 51 1.94 -17.18 6.04
N ASP A 52 1.54 -16.69 7.22
CA ASP A 52 0.98 -15.35 7.41
C ASP A 52 1.98 -14.23 7.08
N ILE A 53 3.23 -14.35 7.53
CA ILE A 53 4.31 -13.41 7.18
C ILE A 53 4.52 -13.37 5.66
N THR A 54 4.45 -14.53 5.00
CA THR A 54 4.58 -14.61 3.54
C THR A 54 3.41 -13.93 2.84
N SER A 55 2.19 -14.11 3.33
CA SER A 55 0.99 -13.45 2.81
C SER A 55 1.03 -11.94 2.99
N ILE A 56 1.47 -11.43 4.15
CA ILE A 56 1.66 -9.99 4.39
C ILE A 56 2.71 -9.43 3.43
N SER A 57 3.85 -10.11 3.27
CA SER A 57 4.92 -9.72 2.35
C SER A 57 4.40 -9.59 0.91
N ALA A 58 3.61 -10.57 0.46
CA ALA A 58 2.99 -10.53 -0.85
C ALA A 58 1.99 -9.36 -0.98
N ILE A 59 1.13 -9.15 0.03
CA ILE A 59 0.16 -8.04 0.05
C ILE A 59 0.86 -6.68 -0.02
N VAL A 60 1.91 -6.44 0.76
CA VAL A 60 2.61 -5.14 0.73
C VAL A 60 3.43 -4.94 -0.54
N GLY A 61 3.98 -6.01 -1.13
CA GLY A 61 4.62 -5.96 -2.44
C GLY A 61 3.64 -5.56 -3.54
N VAL A 62 2.43 -6.09 -3.49
CA VAL A 62 1.30 -5.73 -4.36
C VAL A 62 0.89 -4.28 -4.18
N LEU A 63 0.72 -3.81 -2.93
CA LEU A 63 0.37 -2.42 -2.62
C LEU A 63 1.39 -1.41 -3.17
N GLN A 64 2.69 -1.72 -3.07
CA GLN A 64 3.73 -0.89 -3.65
C GLN A 64 3.71 -0.87 -5.18
N SER A 65 3.27 -1.96 -5.79
CA SER A 65 3.10 -2.10 -7.24
C SER A 65 1.77 -1.52 -7.74
N ARG A 66 0.97 -0.92 -6.84
CA ARG A 66 -0.35 -0.30 -7.13
C ARG A 66 -1.33 -1.26 -7.81
N LEU A 67 -1.20 -2.56 -7.54
CA LEU A 67 -2.12 -3.56 -8.07
C LEU A 67 -3.45 -3.51 -7.28
N TYR A 68 -4.53 -3.94 -7.92
CA TYR A 68 -5.87 -4.00 -7.33
C TYR A 68 -6.41 -5.43 -7.39
N LEU A 69 -7.42 -5.74 -6.58
CA LEU A 69 -8.07 -7.04 -6.57
C LEU A 69 -9.02 -7.17 -7.76
N THR A 70 -8.87 -8.21 -8.56
CA THR A 70 -9.86 -8.59 -9.58
C THR A 70 -10.92 -9.53 -9.01
N ASN A 71 -10.58 -10.27 -7.95
CA ASN A 71 -11.51 -11.17 -7.29
C ASN A 71 -11.07 -11.47 -5.85
N VAL A 72 -12.04 -11.73 -4.98
CA VAL A 72 -11.86 -12.28 -3.63
C VAL A 72 -12.83 -13.43 -3.46
N THR A 73 -12.33 -14.62 -3.18
CA THR A 73 -13.16 -15.80 -2.93
C THR A 73 -12.88 -16.37 -1.55
N ALA A 74 -13.92 -16.46 -0.72
CA ALA A 74 -13.84 -17.14 0.57
C ALA A 74 -13.86 -18.68 0.38
N SER A 75 -13.04 -19.38 1.14
CA SER A 75 -12.94 -20.83 1.19
C SER A 75 -12.74 -21.29 2.65
N GLY A 76 -13.84 -21.45 3.38
CA GLY A 76 -13.77 -21.77 4.82
C GLY A 76 -13.28 -20.57 5.64
N GLU A 77 -12.18 -20.75 6.38
CA GLU A 77 -11.49 -19.68 7.12
C GLU A 77 -10.42 -18.96 6.25
N ASP A 78 -10.27 -19.34 4.97
CA ASP A 78 -9.31 -18.72 4.05
C ASP A 78 -9.98 -17.78 3.04
N TYR A 79 -9.27 -16.74 2.63
CA TYR A 79 -9.60 -15.85 1.52
C TYR A 79 -8.55 -15.96 0.43
N VAL A 80 -8.97 -16.29 -0.80
CA VAL A 80 -8.10 -16.27 -1.96
C VAL A 80 -8.27 -14.93 -2.69
N LEU A 81 -7.23 -14.11 -2.61
CA LEU A 81 -7.09 -12.83 -3.28
C LEU A 81 -6.50 -13.03 -4.67
N THR A 82 -7.15 -12.51 -5.71
CA THR A 82 -6.62 -12.48 -7.08
C THR A 82 -6.38 -11.05 -7.51
N PHE A 83 -5.18 -10.73 -7.96
CA PHE A 83 -4.78 -9.37 -8.32
C PHE A 83 -4.84 -9.10 -9.83
N SER A 84 -4.68 -7.83 -10.21
CA SER A 84 -4.73 -7.35 -11.59
C SER A 84 -3.63 -7.87 -12.51
N ASP A 85 -2.50 -8.31 -11.94
CA ASP A 85 -1.41 -8.97 -12.68
C ASP A 85 -1.59 -10.50 -12.78
N GLY A 86 -2.68 -11.04 -12.22
CA GLY A 86 -2.96 -12.47 -12.16
C GLY A 86 -2.30 -13.20 -10.98
N SER A 87 -1.51 -12.51 -10.16
CA SER A 87 -0.96 -13.09 -8.92
C SER A 87 -2.07 -13.42 -7.92
N ARG A 88 -1.81 -14.40 -7.05
CA ARG A 88 -2.77 -14.89 -6.06
C ARG A 88 -2.12 -14.94 -4.69
N VAL A 89 -2.82 -14.43 -3.68
CA VAL A 89 -2.43 -14.51 -2.28
C VAL A 89 -3.55 -15.16 -1.49
N ILE A 90 -3.19 -16.02 -0.54
CA ILE A 90 -4.15 -16.66 0.37
C ILE A 90 -3.99 -16.00 1.74
N ILE A 91 -5.07 -15.44 2.27
CA ILE A 91 -5.14 -14.96 3.65
C ILE A 91 -5.89 -16.01 4.45
N SER A 92 -5.32 -16.50 5.55
CA SER A 92 -6.03 -17.35 6.50
C SER A 92 -6.53 -16.49 7.65
N ASP A 93 -7.85 -16.32 7.76
CA ASP A 93 -8.53 -15.65 8.88
C ASP A 93 -8.64 -16.63 10.04
N GLY A 94 -7.48 -16.90 10.66
CA GLY A 94 -7.38 -17.77 11.82
C GLY A 94 -8.22 -17.23 12.98
N LYS A 95 -8.65 -18.12 13.88
CA LYS A 95 -9.20 -17.70 15.18
C LYS A 95 -8.11 -17.74 16.23
N ASP A 96 -8.16 -16.78 17.16
CA ASP A 96 -7.26 -16.76 18.31
C ASP A 96 -7.36 -18.07 19.10
N GLY A 97 -6.20 -18.66 19.36
CA GLY A 97 -6.04 -19.69 20.37
C GLY A 97 -6.28 -19.17 21.78
N VAL A 98 -6.68 -20.04 22.71
CA VAL A 98 -6.99 -19.64 24.11
C VAL A 98 -5.74 -19.14 24.86
N ASP A 99 -4.54 -19.57 24.43
CA ASP A 99 -3.24 -19.31 25.07
C ASP A 99 -2.25 -18.52 24.19
N GLY A 100 -2.69 -17.90 23.08
CA GLY A 100 -1.78 -17.36 22.05
C GLY A 100 -1.04 -16.05 22.38
N LYS A 101 -1.42 -15.38 23.47
CA LYS A 101 -0.91 -14.07 23.95
C LYS A 101 0.62 -13.92 24.03
N ASP A 102 1.36 -15.02 24.12
CA ASP A 102 2.81 -15.02 24.32
C ASP A 102 3.62 -15.18 23.01
N ALA A 103 2.97 -15.35 21.85
CA ALA A 103 3.65 -15.43 20.54
C ALA A 103 3.98 -14.02 19.99
N PRO A 104 5.16 -13.82 19.36
CA PRO A 104 5.48 -12.55 18.73
C PRO A 104 4.63 -12.34 17.47
N VAL A 105 3.98 -11.19 17.35
CA VAL A 105 3.22 -10.81 16.16
C VAL A 105 4.14 -10.05 15.21
N ILE A 106 4.48 -10.65 14.08
CA ILE A 106 5.26 -9.98 13.01
C ILE A 106 4.29 -9.31 12.04
N ASN A 107 4.50 -8.02 11.79
CA ASN A 107 3.61 -7.20 10.98
C ASN A 107 4.36 -6.13 10.19
N VAL A 108 3.65 -5.22 9.54
CA VAL A 108 4.19 -4.16 8.69
C VAL A 108 3.66 -2.79 9.10
N ARG A 109 4.49 -1.77 8.96
CA ARG A 109 4.13 -0.37 9.19
C ARG A 109 4.68 0.51 8.08
N TYR A 110 3.84 1.42 7.58
CA TYR A 110 4.24 2.38 6.55
C TYR A 110 5.12 3.48 7.14
N TYR A 111 6.26 3.75 6.50
CA TYR A 111 7.19 4.79 6.91
C TYR A 111 8.00 5.30 5.70
N ASN A 112 8.14 6.62 5.55
CA ASN A 112 8.96 7.25 4.51
C ASN A 112 8.77 6.71 3.07
N GLY A 113 7.54 6.42 2.67
CA GLY A 113 7.25 6.03 1.28
C GLY A 113 7.11 4.52 1.03
N ARG A 114 7.40 3.65 2.01
CA ARG A 114 7.35 2.18 1.85
C ARG A 114 6.97 1.47 3.16
N TYR A 115 6.66 0.17 3.08
CA TYR A 115 6.36 -0.64 4.25
C TYR A 115 7.63 -1.28 4.83
N TYR A 116 7.70 -1.33 6.16
CA TYR A 116 8.79 -1.95 6.93
C TYR A 116 8.22 -2.93 7.94
N TRP A 117 8.99 -3.96 8.28
CA TRP A 117 8.58 -4.93 9.29
C TRP A 117 8.63 -4.36 10.71
N VAL A 118 7.64 -4.73 11.51
CA VAL A 118 7.54 -4.46 12.93
C VAL A 118 7.24 -5.77 13.66
N GLN A 119 7.58 -5.81 14.94
CA GLN A 119 7.18 -6.88 15.86
C GLN A 119 6.35 -6.29 16.98
N THR A 120 5.28 -6.98 17.37
CA THR A 120 4.51 -6.67 18.58
C THR A 120 4.70 -7.79 19.58
N ILE A 121 5.16 -7.44 20.79
CA ILE A 121 5.40 -8.36 21.90
C ILE A 121 4.77 -7.74 23.13
N ASN A 122 3.96 -8.49 23.89
CA ASN A 122 3.27 -8.00 25.09
C ASN A 122 2.45 -6.71 24.88
N GLY A 123 1.91 -6.52 23.66
CA GLY A 123 1.15 -5.32 23.29
C GLY A 123 1.99 -4.11 22.86
N GLU A 124 3.33 -4.23 22.84
CA GLU A 124 4.22 -3.16 22.39
C GLU A 124 4.81 -3.44 21.02
N THR A 125 4.69 -2.46 20.11
CA THR A 125 5.16 -2.58 18.72
C THR A 125 6.48 -1.85 18.50
N THR A 126 7.51 -2.58 18.06
CA THR A 126 8.85 -2.07 17.74
C THR A 126 9.28 -2.42 16.31
N TRP A 127 10.25 -1.70 15.75
CA TRP A 127 10.77 -1.98 14.40
C TRP A 127 11.64 -3.22 14.40
N LEU A 128 11.52 -4.06 13.37
CA LEU A 128 12.54 -5.05 13.07
C LEU A 128 13.71 -4.36 12.39
N ASN A 129 14.90 -4.52 12.95
CA ASN A 129 16.14 -3.94 12.45
C ASN A 129 17.13 -5.05 12.07
N ASP A 130 17.96 -4.79 11.06
CA ASP A 130 19.11 -5.64 10.73
C ASP A 130 20.20 -5.55 11.81
N VAL A 131 21.25 -6.36 11.63
CA VAL A 131 22.45 -6.36 12.50
C VAL A 131 23.16 -5.01 12.59
N ASN A 132 22.91 -4.10 11.65
CA ASN A 132 23.49 -2.74 11.60
C ASN A 132 22.53 -1.67 12.17
N GLY A 133 21.34 -2.05 12.64
CA GLY A 133 20.32 -1.15 13.17
C GLY A 133 19.42 -0.49 12.13
N ASN A 134 19.46 -0.92 10.87
CA ASN A 134 18.57 -0.41 9.82
C ASN A 134 17.23 -1.14 9.82
N LYS A 135 16.13 -0.41 9.61
CA LYS A 135 14.79 -1.02 9.51
C LYS A 135 14.70 -1.98 8.32
N ILE A 136 14.15 -3.17 8.52
CA ILE A 136 13.98 -4.15 7.44
C ILE A 136 12.78 -3.76 6.57
N PRO A 137 12.97 -3.52 5.27
CA PRO A 137 11.87 -3.22 4.38
C PRO A 137 11.03 -4.46 4.06
N ALA A 138 9.71 -4.29 4.08
CA ALA A 138 8.74 -5.31 3.71
C ALA A 138 8.33 -5.23 2.24
N SER A 139 8.57 -4.09 1.59
CA SER A 139 8.15 -3.86 0.21
C SER A 139 9.24 -3.11 -0.57
N GLY A 140 9.43 -3.41 -1.85
CA GLY A 140 10.43 -2.79 -2.74
C GLY A 140 11.50 -3.77 -3.23
N MET A 141 12.48 -3.29 -4.01
CA MET A 141 13.49 -4.15 -4.65
C MET A 141 14.42 -4.85 -3.64
N ASP A 142 14.65 -4.21 -2.50
CA ASP A 142 15.44 -4.66 -1.36
C ASP A 142 14.57 -5.28 -0.24
N ALA A 143 13.31 -5.60 -0.51
CA ALA A 143 12.44 -6.25 0.48
C ALA A 143 13.00 -7.61 0.92
N VAL A 144 12.92 -7.89 2.22
CA VAL A 144 13.29 -9.19 2.78
C VAL A 144 12.16 -9.69 3.66
N THR A 145 11.69 -10.91 3.42
CA THR A 145 10.66 -11.56 4.23
C THR A 145 11.32 -12.25 5.43
N PRO A 146 10.97 -11.87 6.68
CA PRO A 146 11.50 -12.54 7.85
C PRO A 146 11.02 -13.99 7.94
N LEU A 147 11.83 -14.84 8.58
CA LEU A 147 11.47 -16.25 8.80
C LEU A 147 11.66 -16.61 10.27
N LEU A 148 10.61 -17.10 10.91
CA LEU A 148 10.63 -17.54 12.31
C LEU A 148 11.05 -19.00 12.42
N LYS A 149 11.71 -19.33 13.55
CA LYS A 149 12.01 -20.68 14.04
C LYS A 149 11.98 -20.69 15.57
N ALA A 150 11.91 -21.88 16.16
CA ALA A 150 12.30 -22.11 17.54
C ALA A 150 13.72 -22.71 17.58
N ASP A 151 14.58 -22.22 18.48
CA ASP A 151 15.91 -22.81 18.70
C ASP A 151 15.84 -24.04 19.61
N SER A 152 16.96 -24.75 19.76
CA SER A 152 17.06 -25.96 20.60
C SER A 152 16.81 -25.71 22.09
N ASP A 153 16.93 -24.45 22.54
CA ASP A 153 16.70 -24.04 23.92
C ASP A 153 15.23 -23.63 24.15
N GLY A 154 14.41 -23.68 23.10
CA GLY A 154 12.98 -23.35 23.13
C GLY A 154 12.72 -21.85 23.10
N TYR A 155 13.55 -21.04 22.45
CA TYR A 155 13.33 -19.61 22.24
C TYR A 155 12.99 -19.31 20.78
N TRP A 156 12.16 -18.28 20.57
CA TRP A 156 11.90 -17.76 19.24
C TRP A 156 13.16 -17.11 18.66
N ILE A 157 13.50 -17.51 17.44
CA ILE A 157 14.57 -16.93 16.63
C ILE A 157 14.00 -16.48 15.29
N ILE A 158 14.56 -15.40 14.74
CA ILE A 158 14.10 -14.78 13.50
C ILE A 158 15.28 -14.55 12.56
N SER A 159 15.06 -14.83 11.29
CA SER A 159 15.97 -14.52 10.19
C SER A 159 15.53 -13.27 9.46
N TYR A 160 16.51 -12.45 9.07
CA TYR A 160 16.33 -11.23 8.27
C TYR A 160 17.04 -11.31 6.92
N ASP A 161 17.43 -12.51 6.50
CA ASP A 161 18.26 -12.76 5.32
C ASP A 161 17.80 -14.02 4.58
N ASN A 162 16.49 -14.23 4.46
CA ASN A 162 15.90 -15.40 3.78
C ASN A 162 16.33 -16.75 4.38
N GLY A 163 16.61 -16.79 5.68
CA GLY A 163 16.91 -18.01 6.42
C GLY A 163 18.38 -18.40 6.49
N TYR A 164 19.33 -17.56 6.06
CA TYR A 164 20.77 -17.85 6.18
C TYR A 164 21.26 -17.75 7.62
N THR A 165 20.83 -16.72 8.35
CA THR A 165 21.18 -16.49 9.76
C THR A 165 19.95 -16.22 10.59
N TYR A 166 20.04 -16.53 11.89
CA TYR A 166 18.96 -16.36 12.86
C TYR A 166 19.49 -15.66 14.10
N SER A 167 18.65 -14.83 14.69
CA SER A 167 18.91 -14.12 15.95
C SER A 167 17.75 -14.31 16.91
N LYS A 168 18.03 -14.27 18.23
CA LYS A 168 16.97 -14.39 19.25
C LYS A 168 16.05 -13.18 19.16
N LEU A 169 14.75 -13.45 19.20
CA LEU A 169 13.74 -12.42 19.28
C LEU A 169 13.70 -11.89 20.72
N LEU A 170 13.80 -10.57 20.89
CA LEU A 170 13.92 -9.91 22.18
C LEU A 170 12.71 -9.00 22.43
N ASP A 171 12.28 -8.90 23.69
CA ASP A 171 11.34 -7.86 24.14
C ASP A 171 12.03 -6.47 24.24
N GLU A 172 11.24 -5.45 24.58
CA GLU A 172 11.70 -4.08 24.84
C GLU A 172 12.82 -3.98 25.90
N ASN A 173 12.91 -4.95 26.81
CA ASN A 173 13.91 -5.01 27.88
C ASN A 173 15.15 -5.84 27.50
N GLY A 174 15.22 -6.33 26.26
CA GLY A 174 16.34 -7.12 25.74
C GLY A 174 16.32 -8.59 26.19
N LYS A 175 15.20 -9.10 26.68
CA LYS A 175 15.07 -10.49 27.13
C LYS A 175 14.54 -11.37 25.99
N ALA A 176 15.15 -12.55 25.84
CA ALA A 176 14.74 -13.53 24.82
C ALA A 176 13.35 -14.12 25.10
N ILE A 177 12.55 -14.26 24.05
CA ILE A 177 11.17 -14.78 24.13
C ILE A 177 11.16 -16.29 24.00
N LYS A 178 10.50 -16.96 24.95
CA LYS A 178 10.36 -18.41 24.96
C LYS A 178 9.25 -18.85 24.00
N ALA A 179 9.52 -19.87 23.18
CA ALA A 179 8.51 -20.55 22.38
C ALA A 179 7.67 -21.46 23.30
N SER A 180 6.68 -20.87 23.96
CA SER A 180 5.76 -21.60 24.85
C SER A 180 4.34 -21.06 24.69
N GLY A 181 3.63 -21.54 23.66
CA GLY A 181 2.19 -21.35 23.50
C GLY A 181 1.57 -22.66 23.01
N LYS A 182 0.36 -23.00 23.46
CA LYS A 182 -0.34 -24.21 23.03
C LYS A 182 -1.17 -24.01 21.76
N ASP A 183 -1.56 -22.77 21.49
CA ASP A 183 -2.27 -22.35 20.28
C ASP A 183 -1.69 -21.02 19.77
N GLY A 184 -1.70 -20.79 18.45
CA GLY A 184 -1.21 -19.55 17.84
C GLY A 184 -2.27 -18.44 17.87
N ASP A 185 -1.83 -17.19 17.94
CA ASP A 185 -2.68 -16.01 17.73
C ASP A 185 -3.02 -15.85 16.24
N SER A 186 -4.24 -15.38 15.93
CA SER A 186 -4.55 -14.92 14.58
C SER A 186 -3.92 -13.56 14.35
N PHE A 187 -3.25 -13.39 13.22
CA PHE A 187 -2.63 -12.11 12.84
C PHE A 187 -3.63 -11.05 12.41
N PHE A 188 -4.85 -11.46 12.06
CA PHE A 188 -5.92 -10.61 11.54
C PHE A 188 -6.98 -10.42 12.63
N GLU A 189 -7.34 -9.17 12.90
CA GLU A 189 -8.48 -8.84 13.76
C GLU A 189 -9.80 -8.97 12.98
N SER A 190 -9.82 -8.54 11.72
CA SER A 190 -10.93 -8.78 10.81
C SER A 190 -10.52 -8.69 9.34
N VAL A 191 -11.25 -9.42 8.50
CA VAL A 191 -11.22 -9.30 7.04
C VAL A 191 -12.62 -8.92 6.57
N GLU A 192 -12.77 -7.72 6.01
CA GLU A 192 -14.04 -7.18 5.53
C GLU A 192 -13.97 -6.94 4.03
N VAL A 193 -14.86 -7.59 3.27
CA VAL A 193 -15.01 -7.39 1.84
C VAL A 193 -16.21 -6.48 1.58
N THR A 194 -15.98 -5.35 0.92
CA THR A 194 -17.04 -4.46 0.45
C THR A 194 -17.16 -4.52 -1.08
N GLU A 195 -18.02 -3.70 -1.68
CA GLU A 195 -18.14 -3.59 -3.14
C GLU A 195 -16.87 -2.98 -3.78
N ASP A 196 -16.21 -2.05 -3.09
CA ASP A 196 -15.11 -1.23 -3.65
C ASP A 196 -13.72 -1.59 -3.11
N GLU A 197 -13.63 -2.27 -1.96
CA GLU A 197 -12.37 -2.56 -1.27
C GLU A 197 -12.44 -3.79 -0.34
N LEU A 198 -11.32 -4.47 -0.21
CA LEU A 198 -10.98 -5.38 0.88
C LEU A 198 -10.29 -4.58 1.98
N ARG A 199 -10.83 -4.62 3.19
CA ARG A 199 -10.24 -4.05 4.39
C ARG A 199 -9.78 -5.17 5.30
N ILE A 200 -8.50 -5.14 5.67
CA ILE A 200 -7.89 -6.06 6.61
C ILE A 200 -7.48 -5.23 7.82
N VAL A 201 -8.02 -5.55 8.98
CA VAL A 201 -7.61 -4.93 10.24
C VAL A 201 -6.67 -5.89 10.94
N LEU A 202 -5.50 -5.39 11.32
CA LEU A 202 -4.50 -6.13 12.08
C LEU A 202 -4.73 -5.91 13.57
N LYS A 203 -4.25 -6.82 14.42
CA LYS A 203 -4.43 -6.75 15.89
C LYS A 203 -3.93 -5.46 16.56
N ASP A 204 -2.97 -4.76 15.95
CA ASP A 204 -2.46 -3.46 16.43
C ASP A 204 -3.32 -2.26 15.96
N GLY A 205 -4.43 -2.52 15.28
CA GLY A 205 -5.31 -1.52 14.68
C GLY A 205 -4.82 -1.00 13.32
N THR A 206 -3.71 -1.50 12.78
CA THR A 206 -3.27 -1.15 11.42
C THR A 206 -4.29 -1.66 10.41
N GLU A 207 -4.81 -0.75 9.59
CA GLU A 207 -5.72 -1.09 8.50
C GLU A 207 -4.94 -1.20 7.19
N ILE A 208 -5.02 -2.36 6.54
CA ILE A 208 -4.59 -2.58 5.18
C ILE A 208 -5.83 -2.58 4.30
N VAL A 209 -5.96 -1.56 3.45
CA VAL A 209 -7.07 -1.44 2.50
C VAL A 209 -6.54 -1.72 1.10
N ILE A 210 -7.06 -2.78 0.48
CA ILE A 210 -6.76 -3.17 -0.89
C ILE A 210 -8.02 -2.95 -1.72
N PRO A 211 -7.98 -2.11 -2.75
CA PRO A 211 -9.19 -1.85 -3.51
C PRO A 211 -9.59 -3.03 -4.41
N LEU A 212 -10.89 -3.21 -4.59
CA LEU A 212 -11.53 -4.14 -5.53
C LEU A 212 -11.83 -3.40 -6.84
N GLY A 213 -11.48 -4.02 -7.96
CA GLY A 213 -11.58 -3.42 -9.29
C GLY A 213 -10.47 -2.41 -9.59
N GLU A 214 -10.34 -2.07 -10.88
CA GLU A 214 -9.27 -1.19 -11.37
C GLU A 214 -9.29 0.17 -10.67
N GLN A 215 -8.34 0.37 -9.75
CA GLN A 215 -8.13 1.68 -9.18
C GLN A 215 -7.19 2.48 -10.05
N SER A 216 -7.69 3.63 -10.42
CA SER A 216 -6.93 4.61 -11.14
C SER A 216 -5.71 5.03 -10.29
N PRO A 217 -4.48 5.01 -10.83
CA PRO A 217 -3.28 5.52 -10.12
C PRO A 217 -3.38 7.03 -9.83
N TYR A 218 -4.44 7.66 -10.30
CA TYR A 218 -4.78 9.06 -10.16
C TYR A 218 -5.72 9.22 -8.96
N ARG A 219 -5.20 9.77 -7.86
CA ARG A 219 -6.01 10.03 -6.66
C ARG A 219 -6.97 11.19 -6.93
N ALA A 220 -8.27 10.91 -6.90
CA ALA A 220 -9.35 11.88 -6.97
C ALA A 220 -9.66 12.44 -5.58
N VAL A 221 -9.60 13.76 -5.42
CA VAL A 221 -9.81 14.48 -4.17
C VAL A 221 -11.17 15.17 -4.23
N ASN A 222 -12.07 14.78 -3.32
CA ASN A 222 -13.36 15.45 -3.16
C ASN A 222 -13.17 16.75 -2.37
N LEU A 223 -13.35 17.90 -3.02
CA LEU A 223 -13.27 19.25 -2.41
C LEU A 223 -14.64 19.79 -1.97
N GLY A 224 -15.69 18.97 -1.99
CA GLY A 224 -17.08 19.40 -1.78
C GLY A 224 -17.65 20.18 -2.98
N LEU A 225 -17.14 19.88 -4.19
CA LEU A 225 -17.58 20.47 -5.46
C LEU A 225 -18.39 19.45 -6.29
N SER A 226 -18.83 19.85 -7.48
CA SER A 226 -19.56 18.99 -8.41
C SER A 226 -18.77 17.81 -8.97
N VAL A 227 -17.43 17.89 -8.96
CA VAL A 227 -16.51 16.85 -9.42
C VAL A 227 -15.35 16.67 -8.44
N LYS A 228 -14.72 15.50 -8.48
CA LYS A 228 -13.48 15.24 -7.74
C LYS A 228 -12.29 15.73 -8.59
N TRP A 229 -11.33 16.40 -7.94
CA TRP A 229 -10.15 16.96 -8.60
C TRP A 229 -8.93 16.05 -8.43
N ALA A 230 -8.11 15.89 -9.46
CA ALA A 230 -6.88 15.11 -9.34
C ALA A 230 -5.89 15.73 -8.33
N SER A 231 -5.21 14.87 -7.58
CA SER A 231 -4.16 15.31 -6.64
C SER A 231 -2.88 15.83 -7.31
N PHE A 232 -2.65 15.53 -8.60
CA PHE A 232 -1.52 16.02 -9.40
C PHE A 232 -1.94 16.32 -10.86
N ASN A 233 -1.08 17.04 -11.60
CA ASN A 233 -1.30 17.39 -13.01
C ASN A 233 -1.15 16.17 -13.92
N LEU A 234 -1.73 16.23 -15.13
CA LEU A 234 -1.41 15.24 -16.17
C LEU A 234 0.11 15.26 -16.46
N GLY A 235 0.71 14.07 -16.54
CA GLY A 235 2.16 13.91 -16.75
C GLY A 235 3.02 14.08 -15.49
N ALA A 236 2.42 14.28 -14.32
CA ALA A 236 3.11 14.26 -13.02
C ALA A 236 2.88 12.93 -12.27
N THR A 237 3.75 12.64 -11.31
CA THR A 237 3.63 11.52 -10.37
C THR A 237 3.46 11.98 -8.90
N ALA A 238 3.72 13.26 -8.62
CA ALA A 238 3.52 13.89 -7.32
C ALA A 238 2.78 15.24 -7.43
N SER A 239 2.13 15.66 -6.34
CA SER A 239 1.30 16.88 -6.31
C SER A 239 2.09 18.18 -6.55
N SER A 240 3.38 18.19 -6.20
CA SER A 240 4.28 19.34 -6.36
C SER A 240 4.88 19.46 -7.77
N GLU A 241 4.82 18.43 -8.59
CA GLU A 241 5.40 18.45 -9.93
C GLU A 241 4.51 19.22 -10.92
N GLN A 242 5.14 19.98 -11.82
CA GLN A 242 4.43 20.80 -12.82
C GLN A 242 3.60 19.97 -13.81
N GLY A 243 3.98 18.71 -14.03
CA GLY A 243 3.37 17.85 -15.05
C GLY A 243 3.82 18.21 -16.46
N GLY A 244 3.08 17.69 -17.45
CA GLY A 244 3.33 17.97 -18.86
C GLY A 244 2.64 19.24 -19.36
N TYR A 245 3.09 19.73 -20.52
CA TYR A 245 2.49 20.84 -21.25
C TYR A 245 1.87 20.30 -22.54
N TYR A 246 0.59 20.58 -22.75
CA TYR A 246 -0.19 19.97 -23.82
C TYR A 246 -0.88 21.02 -24.69
N LEU A 247 -0.93 20.76 -26.00
CA LEU A 247 -1.76 21.52 -26.93
C LEU A 247 -3.22 21.12 -26.72
N TRP A 248 -4.13 22.08 -26.83
CA TRP A 248 -5.55 21.82 -26.62
C TRP A 248 -6.10 20.92 -27.74
N GLY A 249 -6.64 19.75 -27.37
CA GLY A 249 -7.16 18.76 -28.32
C GLY A 249 -6.11 17.84 -28.95
N ASP A 250 -4.83 17.94 -28.57
CA ASP A 250 -3.74 17.09 -29.09
C ASP A 250 -3.55 15.82 -28.26
N VAL A 251 -4.38 14.81 -28.54
CA VAL A 251 -4.39 13.55 -27.78
C VAL A 251 -3.11 12.73 -27.95
N ALA A 252 -2.48 12.79 -29.12
CA ALA A 252 -1.24 12.08 -29.39
C ALA A 252 -0.01 12.80 -28.81
N ASN A 253 -0.17 14.03 -28.32
CA ASN A 253 0.90 14.91 -27.87
C ASN A 253 2.04 15.04 -28.90
N SER A 254 1.69 15.04 -30.19
CA SER A 254 2.63 15.07 -31.32
C SER A 254 2.53 16.36 -32.14
N GLY A 255 1.63 17.26 -31.75
CA GLY A 255 1.45 18.57 -32.35
C GLY A 255 2.69 19.45 -32.23
N ILE A 256 3.06 20.06 -33.35
CA ILE A 256 4.23 20.94 -33.47
C ILE A 256 3.74 22.36 -33.71
N MET A 257 4.07 23.29 -32.82
CA MET A 257 3.77 24.71 -33.02
C MET A 257 4.76 25.34 -34.01
N PRO A 258 4.32 26.28 -34.89
CA PRO A 258 2.96 26.81 -35.00
C PRO A 258 2.04 26.04 -35.98
N ASN A 259 2.48 24.88 -36.50
CA ASN A 259 1.78 24.16 -37.57
C ASN A 259 0.57 23.34 -37.09
N TYR A 260 0.43 23.15 -35.77
CA TYR A 260 -0.66 22.40 -35.20
C TYR A 260 -2.00 23.12 -35.38
N VAL A 261 -3.04 22.36 -35.75
CA VAL A 261 -4.42 22.86 -35.89
C VAL A 261 -5.31 22.15 -34.88
N ALA A 262 -5.86 22.92 -33.94
CA ALA A 262 -6.80 22.40 -32.94
C ALA A 262 -8.07 21.83 -33.60
N PRO A 263 -8.68 20.78 -33.01
CA PRO A 263 -9.90 20.19 -33.56
C PRO A 263 -11.05 21.20 -33.59
N ASN A 264 -11.88 21.14 -34.64
CA ASN A 264 -13.01 22.05 -34.81
C ASN A 264 -14.22 21.62 -33.97
N ILE A 265 -14.10 21.75 -32.64
CA ILE A 265 -15.14 21.41 -31.66
C ILE A 265 -15.04 22.38 -30.49
N ASP A 266 -16.17 22.75 -29.89
CA ASP A 266 -16.22 23.75 -28.80
C ASP A 266 -16.05 23.12 -27.42
N ASN A 267 -16.24 21.80 -27.27
CA ASN A 267 -16.05 21.10 -26.02
C ASN A 267 -15.42 19.73 -26.26
N ILE A 268 -14.22 19.52 -25.70
CA ILE A 268 -13.49 18.25 -25.77
C ILE A 268 -13.64 17.40 -24.51
N CYS A 269 -14.20 17.91 -23.40
CA CYS A 269 -14.29 17.20 -22.12
C CYS A 269 -14.82 15.76 -22.28
N GLY A 270 -14.02 14.76 -21.95
CA GLY A 270 -14.37 13.34 -22.04
C GLY A 270 -14.56 12.78 -23.45
N THR A 271 -14.33 13.57 -24.50
CA THR A 271 -14.41 13.13 -25.89
C THR A 271 -13.13 12.42 -26.34
N LYS A 272 -13.10 11.90 -27.57
CA LYS A 272 -11.88 11.37 -28.19
C LYS A 272 -10.74 12.38 -28.38
N TYR A 273 -11.00 13.68 -28.17
CA TYR A 273 -10.01 14.76 -28.23
C TYR A 273 -9.48 15.17 -26.83
N ASP A 274 -9.99 14.54 -25.77
CA ASP A 274 -9.53 14.75 -24.40
C ASP A 274 -8.34 13.85 -24.11
N ILE A 275 -7.15 14.44 -23.99
CA ILE A 275 -5.93 13.68 -23.70
C ILE A 275 -5.99 13.00 -22.32
N VAL A 276 -6.67 13.59 -21.34
CA VAL A 276 -6.87 12.97 -20.03
C VAL A 276 -7.72 11.72 -20.19
N ARG A 277 -8.85 11.80 -20.90
CA ARG A 277 -9.69 10.61 -21.15
C ARG A 277 -8.91 9.52 -21.87
N ALA A 278 -8.14 9.89 -22.88
CA ALA A 278 -7.37 8.94 -23.68
C ALA A 278 -6.22 8.28 -22.91
N THR A 279 -5.59 8.98 -21.96
CA THR A 279 -4.43 8.47 -21.21
C THR A 279 -4.81 7.86 -19.86
N TRP A 280 -5.80 8.42 -19.17
CA TRP A 280 -6.21 8.00 -17.83
C TRP A 280 -7.46 7.10 -17.81
N GLY A 281 -8.22 7.07 -18.91
CA GLY A 281 -9.39 6.21 -19.06
C GLY A 281 -10.55 6.55 -18.12
N GLY A 282 -11.52 5.62 -18.03
CA GLY A 282 -12.67 5.73 -17.13
C GLY A 282 -13.45 7.03 -17.31
N THR A 283 -13.83 7.69 -16.22
CA THR A 283 -14.52 9.00 -16.22
C THR A 283 -13.58 10.21 -16.11
N TRP A 284 -12.25 10.00 -16.15
CA TRP A 284 -11.30 11.11 -16.11
C TRP A 284 -11.37 11.99 -17.36
N ARG A 285 -11.24 13.30 -17.18
CA ARG A 285 -11.31 14.28 -18.28
C ARG A 285 -10.69 15.62 -17.89
N LEU A 286 -10.53 16.52 -18.87
CA LEU A 286 -10.36 17.94 -18.60
C LEU A 286 -11.59 18.49 -17.84
N PRO A 287 -11.39 19.50 -16.96
CA PRO A 287 -12.50 20.23 -16.37
C PRO A 287 -13.20 21.10 -17.42
N ASN A 288 -14.51 21.29 -17.26
CA ASN A 288 -15.23 22.33 -17.99
C ASN A 288 -15.11 23.69 -17.27
N LYS A 289 -15.60 24.76 -17.90
CA LYS A 289 -15.52 26.13 -17.36
C LYS A 289 -16.31 26.29 -16.06
N ALA A 290 -17.46 25.65 -15.93
CA ALA A 290 -18.28 25.74 -14.71
C ALA A 290 -17.58 25.12 -13.50
N GLU A 291 -16.95 23.95 -13.66
CA GLU A 291 -16.18 23.26 -12.62
C GLU A 291 -14.97 24.07 -12.17
N GLN A 292 -14.27 24.69 -13.12
CA GLN A 292 -13.17 25.59 -12.83
C GLN A 292 -13.65 26.84 -12.07
N ILE A 293 -14.76 27.45 -12.48
CA ILE A 293 -15.38 28.57 -11.75
C ILE A 293 -15.73 28.16 -10.33
N ASP A 294 -16.28 26.97 -10.14
CA ASP A 294 -16.61 26.41 -8.84
C ASP A 294 -15.37 26.24 -7.96
N LEU A 295 -14.28 25.68 -8.48
CA LEU A 295 -13.00 25.56 -7.76
C LEU A 295 -12.50 26.92 -7.26
N ILE A 296 -12.70 27.98 -8.04
CA ILE A 296 -12.16 29.30 -7.71
C ILE A 296 -13.07 30.07 -6.77
N LYS A 297 -14.39 29.98 -6.96
CA LYS A 297 -15.37 30.71 -6.16
C LYS A 297 -15.75 30.03 -4.86
N LYS A 298 -15.68 28.69 -4.80
CA LYS A 298 -16.16 27.90 -3.65
C LYS A 298 -15.03 27.32 -2.78
N CYS A 299 -13.76 27.47 -3.18
CA CYS A 299 -12.62 27.03 -2.37
C CYS A 299 -11.81 28.21 -1.84
N THR A 300 -11.06 27.96 -0.76
CA THR A 300 -10.09 28.90 -0.21
C THR A 300 -8.73 28.66 -0.86
N TRP A 301 -8.11 29.73 -1.37
CA TRP A 301 -6.83 29.68 -2.06
C TRP A 301 -5.75 30.34 -1.20
N THR A 302 -4.70 29.59 -0.87
CA THR A 302 -3.56 30.07 -0.07
C THR A 302 -2.25 29.77 -0.77
N ARG A 303 -1.29 30.70 -0.70
CA ARG A 303 0.06 30.45 -1.23
C ARG A 303 0.72 29.35 -0.42
N ALA A 304 1.41 28.45 -1.11
CA ALA A 304 2.16 27.39 -0.47
C ALA A 304 3.42 27.06 -1.29
N THR A 305 4.43 26.54 -0.60
CA THR A 305 5.59 25.89 -1.22
C THR A 305 5.58 24.43 -0.81
N VAL A 306 5.56 23.52 -1.77
CA VAL A 306 5.57 22.07 -1.52
C VAL A 306 6.75 21.49 -2.27
N ASN A 307 7.67 20.84 -1.55
CA ASN A 307 8.93 20.30 -2.09
C ASN A 307 9.75 21.32 -2.90
N GLY A 308 9.82 22.57 -2.41
CA GLY A 308 10.53 23.66 -3.10
C GLY A 308 9.81 24.26 -4.31
N VAL A 309 8.66 23.70 -4.72
CA VAL A 309 7.84 24.24 -5.80
C VAL A 309 6.80 25.19 -5.25
N SER A 310 6.82 26.43 -5.75
CA SER A 310 5.80 27.45 -5.42
C SER A 310 4.47 27.13 -6.10
N GLY A 311 3.38 27.46 -5.44
CA GLY A 311 2.05 27.30 -6.00
C GLY A 311 0.94 27.69 -5.03
N MET A 312 -0.24 27.11 -5.24
CA MET A 312 -1.44 27.39 -4.46
C MET A 312 -1.96 26.12 -3.80
N LYS A 313 -2.19 26.16 -2.49
CA LYS A 313 -3.03 25.20 -1.79
C LYS A 313 -4.48 25.64 -1.91
N VAL A 314 -5.31 24.77 -2.48
CA VAL A 314 -6.74 24.99 -2.71
C VAL A 314 -7.52 24.09 -1.77
N THR A 315 -8.25 24.68 -0.83
CA THR A 315 -8.99 23.96 0.21
C THR A 315 -10.49 24.09 -0.04
N GLY A 316 -11.17 22.97 -0.18
CA GLY A 316 -12.61 22.87 -0.35
C GLY A 316 -13.38 23.16 0.93
N GLY A 317 -14.69 23.39 0.81
CA GLY A 317 -15.57 23.65 1.95
C GLY A 317 -15.67 22.49 2.95
N ASN A 318 -15.31 21.28 2.51
CA ASN A 318 -15.24 20.07 3.34
C ASN A 318 -13.88 19.86 4.03
N GLY A 319 -12.93 20.81 3.93
CA GLY A 319 -11.61 20.74 4.55
C GLY A 319 -10.54 19.97 3.77
N ASN A 320 -10.92 19.21 2.73
CA ASN A 320 -9.95 18.57 1.84
C ASN A 320 -9.23 19.62 0.98
N SER A 321 -8.00 19.30 0.56
CA SER A 321 -7.21 20.23 -0.26
C SER A 321 -6.39 19.55 -1.34
N ILE A 322 -6.10 20.31 -2.40
CA ILE A 322 -5.12 19.99 -3.45
C ILE A 322 -4.04 21.07 -3.51
N PHE A 323 -2.90 20.74 -4.12
CA PHE A 323 -1.86 21.70 -4.45
C PHE A 323 -1.75 21.87 -5.97
N LEU A 324 -1.76 23.11 -6.43
CA LEU A 324 -1.57 23.50 -7.82
C LEU A 324 -0.23 24.22 -7.97
N PRO A 325 0.80 23.60 -8.55
CA PRO A 325 2.12 24.22 -8.70
C PRO A 325 2.08 25.38 -9.70
N SER A 326 3.05 26.27 -9.64
CA SER A 326 3.29 27.28 -10.68
C SER A 326 3.93 26.58 -11.88
N THR A 327 3.23 26.60 -13.01
CA THR A 327 3.61 25.88 -14.24
C THR A 327 4.17 26.82 -15.29
N GLY A 328 3.69 28.06 -15.37
CA GLY A 328 3.82 28.85 -16.58
C GLY A 328 3.08 28.20 -17.76
N TYR A 329 3.39 28.66 -18.96
CA TYR A 329 2.86 28.14 -20.22
C TYR A 329 3.97 28.14 -21.27
N GLU A 330 3.83 27.29 -22.28
CA GLU A 330 4.87 27.07 -23.28
C GLU A 330 4.46 27.63 -24.64
N LEU A 331 5.31 28.50 -25.19
CA LEU A 331 5.13 29.18 -26.49
C LEU A 331 6.24 28.79 -27.48
N PRO A 332 6.03 29.02 -28.78
CA PRO A 332 7.11 28.98 -29.77
C PRO A 332 8.29 29.86 -29.36
N ALA A 333 9.49 29.35 -29.58
CA ALA A 333 10.75 30.06 -29.36
C ALA A 333 11.50 30.22 -30.69
N SER A 334 12.42 31.19 -30.73
CA SER A 334 13.33 31.33 -31.87
C SER A 334 14.19 30.08 -32.03
N GLY A 335 14.26 29.54 -33.24
CA GLY A 335 15.01 28.33 -33.54
C GLY A 335 14.32 27.48 -34.62
N PRO A 336 14.72 26.21 -34.76
CA PRO A 336 14.03 25.24 -35.62
C PRO A 336 12.53 25.14 -35.31
N ILE A 337 11.73 24.74 -36.30
CA ILE A 337 10.30 24.48 -36.12
C ILE A 337 10.09 23.50 -34.96
N GLY A 338 9.15 23.82 -34.07
CA GLY A 338 8.88 23.04 -32.85
C GLY A 338 9.73 23.42 -31.65
N THR A 339 10.67 24.36 -31.77
CA THR A 339 11.39 24.89 -30.60
C THR A 339 10.44 25.71 -29.74
N THR A 340 10.48 25.48 -28.43
CA THR A 340 9.57 26.08 -27.46
C THR A 340 10.30 26.64 -26.24
N GLN A 341 9.62 27.50 -25.50
CA GLN A 341 10.09 28.06 -24.23
C GLN A 341 8.95 28.18 -23.22
N ILE A 342 9.27 27.98 -21.94
CA ILE A 342 8.33 28.18 -20.83
C ILE A 342 8.39 29.64 -20.37
N MET A 343 7.24 30.28 -20.39
CA MET A 343 7.00 31.66 -19.98
C MET A 343 6.26 31.71 -18.64
N ASP A 344 6.42 32.81 -17.90
CA ASP A 344 5.77 33.08 -16.60
C ASP A 344 5.76 31.91 -15.61
N LYS A 345 6.96 31.38 -15.32
CA LYS A 345 7.17 30.23 -14.41
C LYS A 345 6.67 30.45 -12.98
N SER A 346 6.39 31.69 -12.59
CA SER A 346 5.88 32.08 -11.26
C SER A 346 4.36 31.96 -11.11
N SER A 347 3.65 31.66 -12.18
CA SER A 347 2.20 31.60 -12.26
C SER A 347 1.74 30.19 -12.63
N GLY A 348 0.51 29.82 -12.29
CA GLY A 348 -0.09 28.55 -12.72
C GLY A 348 -1.04 28.77 -13.88
N TYR A 349 -0.92 28.00 -14.97
CA TYR A 349 -1.78 28.07 -16.15
C TYR A 349 -2.30 26.68 -16.51
N TYR A 350 -3.63 26.56 -16.63
CA TYR A 350 -4.31 25.29 -16.81
C TYR A 350 -5.41 25.39 -17.86
N TRP A 351 -5.45 24.40 -18.76
CA TRP A 351 -6.54 24.27 -19.72
C TRP A 351 -7.86 23.86 -19.08
N THR A 352 -8.95 24.32 -19.69
CA THR A 352 -10.25 23.64 -19.63
C THR A 352 -10.53 22.94 -20.95
N GLY A 353 -11.51 22.05 -20.97
CA GLY A 353 -11.93 21.35 -22.18
C GLY A 353 -12.90 22.14 -23.06
N GLU A 354 -13.22 23.39 -22.74
CA GLU A 354 -14.12 24.21 -23.56
C GLU A 354 -13.33 25.26 -24.36
N SER A 355 -13.83 25.61 -25.54
CA SER A 355 -13.25 26.60 -26.43
C SER A 355 -14.33 27.39 -27.18
N TYR A 356 -13.92 28.43 -27.89
CA TYR A 356 -14.71 29.10 -28.92
C TYR A 356 -13.83 29.35 -30.14
N SER A 357 -14.46 29.66 -31.29
CA SER A 357 -13.74 30.09 -32.49
C SER A 357 -14.16 31.49 -32.90
N ASP A 358 -13.21 32.25 -33.40
CA ASP A 358 -13.44 33.52 -34.10
C ASP A 358 -12.56 33.61 -35.36
N THR A 359 -12.46 34.78 -35.97
CA THR A 359 -11.67 35.01 -37.19
C THR A 359 -10.17 34.80 -37.02
N TYR A 360 -9.66 34.79 -35.80
CA TYR A 360 -8.23 34.61 -35.46
C TYR A 360 -7.89 33.16 -35.09
N GLY A 361 -8.88 32.27 -35.04
CA GLY A 361 -8.71 30.85 -34.79
C GLY A 361 -9.56 30.34 -33.62
N ARG A 362 -9.17 29.18 -33.09
CA ARG A 362 -9.82 28.54 -31.95
C ARG A 362 -9.10 28.90 -30.65
N PHE A 363 -9.87 29.27 -29.64
CA PHE A 363 -9.37 29.72 -28.35
C PHE A 363 -9.91 28.82 -27.23
N GLY A 364 -9.03 28.06 -26.60
CA GLY A 364 -9.35 27.27 -25.41
C GLY A 364 -9.50 28.20 -24.20
N TYR A 365 -10.48 27.94 -23.34
CA TYR A 365 -10.58 28.64 -22.06
C TYR A 365 -9.49 28.18 -21.10
N VAL A 366 -9.00 29.11 -20.29
CA VAL A 366 -7.92 28.87 -19.34
C VAL A 366 -8.29 29.35 -17.95
N PHE A 367 -7.78 28.60 -17.00
CA PHE A 367 -7.57 29.04 -15.64
C PHE A 367 -6.14 29.50 -15.48
N TYR A 368 -5.91 30.64 -14.83
CA TYR A 368 -4.58 30.94 -14.33
C TYR A 368 -4.59 31.74 -13.03
N TYR A 369 -3.49 31.66 -12.29
CA TYR A 369 -3.23 32.51 -11.13
C TYR A 369 -1.81 33.05 -11.21
N ASN A 370 -1.58 34.23 -10.64
CA ASN A 370 -0.27 34.88 -10.58
C ASN A 370 0.06 35.35 -9.15
N SER A 371 1.05 36.25 -9.02
CA SER A 371 1.50 36.80 -7.73
C SER A 371 0.46 37.67 -7.01
N THR A 372 -0.57 38.16 -7.70
CA THR A 372 -1.54 39.13 -7.13
C THR A 372 -3.00 38.70 -7.25
N SER A 373 -3.34 37.76 -8.13
CA SER A 373 -4.74 37.46 -8.47
C SER A 373 -4.92 36.06 -9.07
N TYR A 374 -6.19 35.62 -9.15
CA TYR A 374 -6.63 34.42 -9.86
C TYR A 374 -7.68 34.80 -10.89
N TYR A 375 -7.59 34.18 -12.07
CA TYR A 375 -8.35 34.51 -13.27
C TYR A 375 -8.91 33.24 -13.88
N TYR A 376 -10.18 33.27 -14.25
CA TYR A 376 -10.89 32.07 -14.70
C TYR A 376 -11.67 32.24 -16.00
N ASN A 377 -11.52 33.39 -16.63
CA ASN A 377 -12.21 33.72 -17.86
C ASN A 377 -11.23 34.16 -18.96
N GLY A 378 -9.98 33.70 -18.86
CA GLY A 378 -9.00 33.88 -19.93
C GLY A 378 -9.23 32.87 -21.05
N SER A 379 -8.75 33.18 -22.24
CA SER A 379 -8.70 32.26 -23.36
C SER A 379 -7.42 32.47 -24.16
N TRP A 380 -6.91 31.40 -24.74
CA TRP A 380 -5.67 31.41 -25.51
C TRP A 380 -5.83 30.61 -26.79
N ASN A 381 -5.11 31.01 -27.84
CA ASN A 381 -5.15 30.32 -29.13
C ASN A 381 -4.68 28.88 -28.94
N ALA A 382 -5.60 27.94 -29.11
CA ALA A 382 -5.43 26.50 -28.86
C ALA A 382 -4.30 25.87 -29.70
N SER A 383 -3.92 26.53 -30.80
CA SER A 383 -2.88 26.08 -31.72
C SER A 383 -1.47 26.59 -31.42
N MET A 384 -1.33 27.55 -30.50
CA MET A 384 -0.07 28.31 -30.33
C MET A 384 0.49 28.30 -28.91
N VAL A 385 -0.14 27.56 -27.97
CA VAL A 385 0.36 27.47 -26.60
C VAL A 385 0.11 26.08 -26.03
N LYS A 386 1.09 25.59 -25.26
CA LYS A 386 0.95 24.40 -24.44
C LYS A 386 0.79 24.79 -22.98
N MET A 387 -0.13 24.15 -22.27
CA MET A 387 -0.38 24.42 -20.84
C MET A 387 -0.56 23.12 -20.07
N ALA A 388 -0.41 23.22 -18.75
CA ALA A 388 -0.69 22.10 -17.87
C ALA A 388 -2.19 21.78 -17.85
N ILE A 389 -2.52 20.57 -17.42
CA ILE A 389 -3.89 20.12 -17.22
C ILE A 389 -3.99 19.57 -15.80
N ARG A 390 -5.00 20.03 -15.06
CA ARG A 390 -5.40 19.43 -13.78
C ARG A 390 -6.70 18.64 -13.99
N PRO A 391 -6.62 17.30 -14.09
CA PRO A 391 -7.79 16.47 -14.40
C PRO A 391 -8.90 16.50 -13.35
N VAL A 392 -10.10 16.17 -13.77
CA VAL A 392 -11.26 15.91 -12.89
C VAL A 392 -11.89 14.55 -13.19
N LYS A 393 -12.60 14.01 -12.20
CA LYS A 393 -13.36 12.77 -12.27
C LYS A 393 -14.80 13.02 -11.80
N GLU A 394 -15.76 12.49 -12.55
CA GLU A 394 -17.19 12.46 -12.18
C GLU A 394 -17.45 11.59 -10.96
#